data_AF-A0A261BDA6-F1
#
_entry.id   AF-A0A261BDA6-F1
#
_cell.length_a   1.000
_cell.length_b   1.000
_cell.length_c   1.000
_cell.angle_alpha   90.00
_cell.angle_beta   90.00
_cell.angle_gamma   90.00
#
_symmetry.space_group_name_H-M   'P 1'
#
loop_
_entity.id
_entity.type
_entity.pdbx_description
1 polymer ?
#
loop_
_entity_poly.entity_id
_entity_poly.type
_entity_poly.pdbx_seq_one_letter_code
_entity_poly.pdbx_strand_id
1 'polypeptide(L)'
;MTSSTTATVLSLSLFLCYVSNLILILKSHQQFLDEAYASSWWWIQNQKTRYALCLLMTIMNVALFAVTLFCIFYFVQALNVEGSGNDDLIEQNVWNTVDDKVVEALGGLDDELLTEHVCNESTITQLQQEIILTTHNELRRSLAYGKQRNKRGLMNSARNMYKLDWDCELAAISANWSASCPQHFMPQSVLGSNAQLFKRFYFYFDGHDSTVHMRNAMKYWWQQGEERGNEDHKNRFYARRNYFGWANMAKGKTYRVGCSYILCPDSESALFTCLYNEKAQCEKEMIYENGKPCCEDKDCFTYPGSKCLVPEGLCQAPQMTKDTGDSMQCNNPQVSDVTRNFTLEQHNFYRSRLAKGFEWNGETNSSQPKASQMIKMEYDCMLERFAQNWANKCVFAHSSHYERPNQGQNLYMSSFANPDPRSLIHTAVEKWWQELEEFGTPIDNVLTPELWDLKGKAIGHYTQMAWDRTYRLGCGIANCPKMSYVVCHYGPAGNRKNNKIYEIGDPCEIDDDCPIGTDCEKTTSLCVISK
;
A
#
# COMPACT_ATOMS: atom_id res chain seq x y z
N MET A 1 -2.80 -43.05 1.27
CA MET A 1 -1.98 -43.50 0.12
C MET A 1 -2.68 -44.55 -0.78
N THR A 2 -4.02 -44.55 -0.92
CA THR A 2 -4.71 -45.56 -1.78
C THR A 2 -5.80 -44.99 -2.70
N SER A 3 -5.94 -43.66 -2.86
CA SER A 3 -6.96 -43.05 -3.73
C SER A 3 -6.44 -42.44 -5.04
N SER A 4 -5.14 -42.22 -5.20
CA SER A 4 -4.59 -41.55 -6.40
C SER A 4 -4.25 -42.51 -7.56
N THR A 5 -4.13 -43.81 -7.28
CA THR A 5 -3.79 -44.84 -8.27
C THR A 5 -4.99 -45.39 -9.04
N THR A 6 -6.22 -45.26 -8.52
CA THR A 6 -7.43 -45.74 -9.22
C THR A 6 -7.97 -44.72 -10.23
N ALA A 7 -7.85 -43.41 -9.95
CA ALA A 7 -8.29 -42.34 -10.86
C ALA A 7 -7.39 -42.21 -12.11
N THR A 8 -6.08 -42.41 -11.94
CA THR A 8 -5.10 -42.39 -13.05
C THR A 8 -5.22 -43.63 -13.95
N VAL A 9 -5.62 -44.78 -13.40
CA VAL A 9 -5.88 -45.99 -14.20
C VAL A 9 -7.19 -45.88 -14.99
N LEU A 10 -8.25 -45.28 -14.41
CA LEU A 10 -9.49 -45.04 -15.15
C LEU A 10 -9.32 -44.03 -16.30
N SER A 11 -8.53 -42.97 -16.10
CA SER A 11 -8.30 -41.95 -17.15
C SER A 11 -7.46 -42.50 -18.32
N LEU A 12 -6.45 -43.33 -18.05
CA LEU A 12 -5.67 -44.00 -19.08
C LEU A 12 -6.51 -45.02 -19.88
N SER A 13 -7.43 -45.71 -19.20
CA SER A 13 -8.35 -46.67 -19.83
C SER A 13 -9.32 -46.00 -20.80
N LEU A 14 -9.88 -44.84 -20.41
CA LEU A 14 -10.77 -44.05 -21.24
C LEU A 14 -10.05 -43.39 -22.42
N PHE A 15 -8.81 -42.92 -22.21
CA PHE A 15 -7.97 -42.37 -23.28
C PHE A 15 -7.57 -43.45 -24.31
N LEU A 16 -7.18 -44.64 -23.86
CA LEU A 16 -6.90 -45.76 -24.77
C LEU A 16 -8.15 -46.22 -25.52
N CYS A 17 -9.33 -46.18 -24.91
CA CYS A 17 -10.60 -46.48 -25.57
C CYS A 17 -10.96 -45.43 -26.63
N TYR A 18 -10.68 -44.14 -26.36
CA TYR A 18 -10.86 -43.05 -27.32
C TYR A 18 -9.91 -43.17 -28.52
N VAL A 19 -8.62 -43.43 -28.26
CA VAL A 19 -7.60 -43.62 -29.33
C VAL A 19 -7.90 -44.87 -30.16
N SER A 20 -8.37 -45.95 -29.53
CA SER A 20 -8.74 -47.18 -30.25
C SER A 20 -9.95 -46.97 -31.18
N ASN A 21 -10.96 -46.22 -30.73
CA ASN A 21 -12.09 -45.85 -31.57
C ASN A 21 -11.70 -44.88 -32.68
N LEU A 22 -10.79 -43.92 -32.42
CA LEU A 22 -10.28 -43.01 -33.45
C LEU A 22 -9.48 -43.75 -34.54
N ILE A 23 -8.69 -44.77 -34.16
CA ILE A 23 -7.94 -45.62 -35.10
C ILE A 23 -8.89 -46.49 -35.93
N LEU A 24 -9.95 -47.04 -35.33
CA LEU A 24 -10.99 -47.79 -36.05
C LEU A 24 -11.75 -46.91 -37.06
N ILE A 25 -12.04 -45.66 -36.70
CA ILE A 25 -12.68 -44.67 -37.58
C ILE A 25 -11.73 -44.26 -38.72
N LEU A 26 -10.44 -44.05 -38.44
CA LEU A 26 -9.46 -43.73 -39.48
C LEU A 26 -9.23 -44.91 -40.44
N LYS A 27 -9.25 -46.15 -39.93
CA LYS A 27 -9.18 -47.36 -40.77
C LYS A 27 -10.43 -47.55 -41.64
N SER A 28 -11.63 -47.28 -41.11
CA SER A 28 -12.85 -47.36 -41.92
C SER A 28 -12.91 -46.25 -42.98
N HIS A 29 -12.38 -45.06 -42.67
CA HIS A 29 -12.28 -43.95 -43.62
C HIS A 29 -11.25 -44.21 -44.73
N GLN A 30 -10.12 -44.85 -44.40
CA GLN A 30 -9.10 -45.24 -45.39
C GLN A 30 -9.64 -46.34 -46.32
N GLN A 31 -10.34 -47.34 -45.78
CA GLN A 31 -10.93 -48.44 -46.56
C GLN A 31 -12.04 -47.93 -47.51
N PHE A 32 -12.79 -46.91 -47.10
CA PHE A 32 -13.80 -46.25 -47.95
C PHE A 32 -13.18 -45.40 -49.06
N LEU A 33 -12.04 -44.75 -48.81
CA LEU A 33 -11.30 -43.99 -49.83
C LEU A 33 -10.63 -44.90 -50.87
N ASP A 34 -10.13 -46.06 -50.45
CA ASP A 34 -9.51 -47.05 -51.33
C ASP A 34 -10.57 -47.73 -52.25
N GLU A 35 -11.79 -48.01 -51.76
CA GLU A 35 -12.91 -48.51 -52.57
C GLU A 35 -13.50 -47.44 -53.52
N ALA A 36 -13.46 -46.16 -53.11
CA ALA A 36 -13.91 -45.03 -53.94
C ALA A 36 -12.93 -44.73 -55.11
N TYR A 37 -11.64 -45.00 -54.95
CA TYR A 37 -10.64 -44.86 -56.03
C TYR A 37 -10.67 -46.03 -57.02
N ALA A 38 -11.10 -47.22 -56.59
CA ALA A 38 -11.17 -48.43 -57.42
C ALA A 38 -12.39 -48.49 -58.37
N SER A 39 -13.33 -47.55 -58.28
CA SER A 39 -14.58 -47.56 -59.04
C SER A 39 -14.89 -46.21 -59.72
N SER A 40 -13.90 -45.64 -60.41
CA SER A 40 -14.23 -44.80 -61.57
C SER A 40 -14.87 -45.70 -62.63
N TRP A 41 -15.90 -45.21 -63.32
CA TRP A 41 -16.80 -45.97 -64.23
C TRP A 41 -17.90 -46.75 -63.52
N TRP A 42 -18.97 -46.05 -63.08
CA TRP A 42 -20.39 -46.48 -63.02
C TRP A 42 -21.25 -45.64 -62.05
N TRP A 43 -20.85 -44.38 -61.80
CA TRP A 43 -21.81 -43.39 -61.29
C TRP A 43 -22.62 -42.84 -62.45
N ILE A 44 -23.93 -43.11 -62.49
CA ILE A 44 -25.03 -42.19 -62.88
C ILE A 44 -26.36 -42.97 -62.73
N GLN A 45 -27.38 -42.29 -62.17
CA GLN A 45 -28.80 -42.67 -62.06
C GLN A 45 -29.34 -43.19 -60.71
N ASN A 46 -29.31 -42.37 -59.65
CA ASN A 46 -30.55 -42.11 -58.89
C ASN A 46 -30.43 -40.90 -57.95
N GLN A 47 -31.29 -39.91 -58.12
CA GLN A 47 -31.24 -38.65 -57.36
C GLN A 47 -31.74 -38.83 -55.90
N LYS A 48 -32.60 -39.81 -55.63
CA LYS A 48 -33.15 -40.09 -54.29
C LYS A 48 -32.09 -40.62 -53.32
N THR A 49 -31.11 -41.40 -53.79
CA THR A 49 -30.05 -41.97 -52.94
C THR A 49 -29.05 -40.91 -52.49
N ARG A 50 -28.80 -39.88 -53.32
CA ARG A 50 -27.93 -38.74 -52.96
C ARG A 50 -28.51 -37.90 -51.83
N TYR A 51 -29.82 -37.62 -51.86
CA TYR A 51 -30.48 -36.90 -50.76
C TYR A 51 -30.53 -37.73 -49.48
N ALA A 52 -30.77 -39.04 -49.57
CA ALA A 52 -30.77 -39.92 -48.40
C ALA A 52 -29.38 -40.02 -47.74
N LEU A 53 -28.31 -40.18 -48.54
CA LEU A 53 -26.93 -40.19 -48.04
C LEU A 53 -26.50 -38.84 -47.46
N CYS A 54 -26.86 -37.73 -48.14
CA CYS A 54 -26.56 -36.40 -47.63
C CYS A 54 -27.31 -36.12 -46.32
N LEU A 55 -28.59 -36.51 -46.22
CA LEU A 55 -29.38 -36.38 -45.00
C LEU A 55 -28.80 -37.23 -43.86
N LEU A 56 -28.39 -38.47 -44.13
CA LEU A 56 -27.71 -39.34 -43.16
C LEU A 56 -26.38 -38.76 -42.68
N MET A 57 -25.55 -38.23 -43.59
CA MET A 57 -24.30 -37.56 -43.20
C MET A 57 -24.56 -36.27 -42.40
N THR A 58 -25.62 -35.53 -42.72
CA THR A 58 -26.00 -34.32 -41.98
C THR A 58 -26.49 -34.68 -40.57
N ILE A 59 -27.31 -35.73 -40.43
CA ILE A 59 -27.79 -36.22 -39.14
C ILE A 59 -26.62 -36.78 -38.31
N MET A 60 -25.70 -37.52 -38.92
CA MET A 60 -24.49 -38.00 -38.23
C MET A 60 -23.61 -36.85 -37.77
N ASN A 61 -23.42 -35.81 -38.58
CA ASN A 61 -22.63 -34.63 -38.18
C ASN A 61 -23.30 -33.83 -37.07
N VAL A 62 -24.63 -33.68 -37.08
CA VAL A 62 -25.38 -33.02 -36.00
C VAL A 62 -25.32 -33.84 -34.72
N ALA A 63 -25.42 -35.18 -34.81
CA ALA A 63 -25.24 -36.06 -33.67
C ALA A 63 -23.81 -36.00 -33.12
N LEU A 64 -22.79 -35.95 -33.98
CA LEU A 64 -21.40 -35.81 -33.58
C LEU A 64 -21.15 -34.45 -32.90
N PHE A 65 -21.75 -33.38 -33.41
CA PHE A 65 -21.66 -32.03 -32.84
C PHE A 65 -22.40 -31.92 -31.50
N ALA A 66 -23.53 -32.61 -31.35
CA ALA A 66 -24.26 -32.72 -30.09
C ALA A 66 -23.44 -33.51 -29.06
N VAL A 67 -22.80 -34.61 -29.45
CA VAL A 67 -21.94 -35.41 -28.56
C VAL A 67 -20.68 -34.63 -28.16
N THR A 68 -20.05 -33.87 -29.07
CA THR A 68 -18.92 -33.01 -28.71
C THR A 68 -19.34 -31.86 -27.80
N LEU A 69 -20.48 -31.22 -28.02
CA LEU A 69 -21.03 -30.23 -27.09
C LEU A 69 -21.38 -30.83 -25.73
N PHE A 70 -21.91 -32.06 -25.69
CA PHE A 70 -22.21 -32.77 -24.45
C PHE A 70 -20.92 -33.16 -23.71
N CYS A 71 -19.89 -33.62 -24.43
CA CYS A 71 -18.56 -33.87 -23.87
C CYS A 71 -17.89 -32.58 -23.39
N ILE A 72 -18.01 -31.47 -24.10
CA ILE A 72 -17.51 -30.15 -23.65
C ILE A 72 -18.28 -29.69 -22.42
N PHE A 73 -19.60 -29.86 -22.38
CA PHE A 73 -20.42 -29.50 -21.22
C PHE A 73 -20.07 -30.34 -19.98
N TYR A 74 -19.85 -31.65 -20.16
CA TYR A 74 -19.38 -32.53 -19.08
C TYR A 74 -17.90 -32.31 -18.72
N PHE A 75 -17.05 -31.89 -19.66
CA PHE A 75 -15.67 -31.50 -19.40
C PHE A 75 -15.60 -30.15 -18.66
N VAL A 76 -16.46 -29.19 -19.00
CA VAL A 76 -16.65 -27.93 -18.28
C VAL A 76 -17.29 -28.18 -16.91
N GLN A 77 -18.20 -29.15 -16.78
CA GLN A 77 -18.69 -29.59 -15.47
C GLN A 77 -17.62 -30.34 -14.66
N ALA A 78 -16.76 -31.14 -15.29
CA ALA A 78 -15.63 -31.79 -14.62
C ALA A 78 -14.57 -30.76 -14.17
N LEU A 79 -14.32 -29.70 -14.97
CA LEU A 79 -13.51 -28.55 -14.57
C LEU A 79 -14.19 -27.68 -13.49
N ASN A 80 -15.53 -27.62 -13.46
CA ASN A 80 -16.30 -26.93 -12.42
C ASN A 80 -16.54 -27.77 -11.15
N VAL A 81 -16.21 -29.07 -11.15
CA VAL A 81 -16.29 -29.96 -9.98
C VAL A 81 -14.96 -30.03 -9.21
N GLU A 82 -13.91 -29.36 -9.69
CA GLU A 82 -12.66 -29.12 -8.93
C GLU A 82 -12.63 -27.76 -8.20
N GLY A 83 -13.79 -27.12 -7.98
CA GLY A 83 -13.92 -25.84 -7.30
C GLY A 83 -13.83 -25.86 -5.76
N SER A 84 -13.29 -26.92 -5.15
CA SER A 84 -13.09 -26.94 -3.68
C SER A 84 -11.77 -27.57 -3.21
N GLY A 85 -10.89 -27.99 -4.13
CA GLY A 85 -9.65 -28.71 -3.78
C GLY A 85 -8.37 -27.92 -4.01
N ASN A 86 -8.37 -27.02 -4.99
CA ASN A 86 -7.20 -26.18 -5.31
C ASN A 86 -7.15 -24.89 -4.48
N ASP A 87 -8.27 -24.59 -3.82
CA ASP A 87 -8.47 -23.31 -3.16
C ASP A 87 -7.83 -23.25 -1.77
N ASP A 88 -8.08 -24.26 -0.94
CA ASP A 88 -7.43 -24.42 0.37
C ASP A 88 -5.90 -24.55 0.24
N LEU A 89 -5.41 -25.10 -0.89
CA LEU A 89 -3.98 -25.28 -1.14
C LEU A 89 -3.25 -23.94 -1.31
N ILE A 90 -3.84 -22.93 -1.95
CA ILE A 90 -3.18 -21.61 -2.13
C ILE A 90 -3.07 -20.86 -0.81
N GLU A 91 -4.11 -20.89 0.03
CA GLU A 91 -4.09 -20.21 1.34
C GLU A 91 -3.15 -20.91 2.32
N GLN A 92 -3.21 -22.25 2.38
CA GLN A 92 -2.23 -23.04 3.14
C GLN A 92 -0.81 -22.73 2.67
N ASN A 93 -0.57 -22.62 1.35
CA ASN A 93 0.76 -22.32 0.83
C ASN A 93 1.30 -20.94 1.27
N VAL A 94 0.47 -19.90 1.36
CA VAL A 94 0.94 -18.58 1.83
C VAL A 94 1.30 -18.61 3.31
N TRP A 95 0.43 -19.16 4.17
CA TRP A 95 0.71 -19.23 5.61
C TRP A 95 1.81 -20.22 5.96
N ASN A 96 1.94 -21.33 5.22
CA ASN A 96 3.09 -22.23 5.32
C ASN A 96 4.39 -21.51 4.94
N THR A 97 4.37 -20.69 3.87
CA THR A 97 5.52 -19.87 3.49
C THR A 97 5.88 -18.85 4.58
N VAL A 98 4.87 -18.22 5.21
CA VAL A 98 5.08 -17.31 6.34
C VAL A 98 5.73 -18.07 7.51
N ASP A 99 5.19 -19.23 7.89
CA ASP A 99 5.74 -20.04 8.98
C ASP A 99 7.18 -20.49 8.67
N ASP A 100 7.48 -20.93 7.44
CA ASP A 100 8.83 -21.31 7.00
C ASP A 100 9.80 -20.11 7.08
N LYS A 101 9.35 -18.93 6.64
CA LYS A 101 10.14 -17.69 6.67
C LYS A 101 10.40 -17.20 8.09
N VAL A 102 9.42 -17.34 8.98
CA VAL A 102 9.61 -17.07 10.41
C VAL A 102 10.67 -18.02 10.97
N VAL A 103 10.59 -19.33 10.70
CA VAL A 103 11.61 -20.29 11.18
C VAL A 103 13.00 -19.96 10.63
N GLU A 104 13.12 -19.59 9.35
CA GLU A 104 14.38 -19.16 8.74
C GLU A 104 14.95 -17.91 9.41
N ALA A 105 14.12 -16.89 9.63
CA ALA A 105 14.53 -15.64 10.28
C ALA A 105 15.03 -15.88 11.72
N LEU A 106 14.37 -16.78 12.46
CA LEU A 106 14.74 -17.13 13.82
C LEU A 106 16.01 -18.00 13.91
N GLY A 107 16.26 -18.86 12.91
CA GLY A 107 17.45 -19.71 12.87
C GLY A 107 18.78 -18.97 12.74
N GLY A 108 18.74 -17.66 12.46
CA GLY A 108 19.91 -16.78 12.37
C GLY A 108 20.16 -15.91 13.62
N LEU A 109 19.34 -16.03 14.67
CA LEU A 109 19.44 -15.22 15.89
C LEU A 109 19.97 -16.07 17.05
N ASP A 110 20.85 -15.49 17.87
CA ASP A 110 21.35 -16.13 19.10
C ASP A 110 20.23 -16.23 20.16
N ASP A 111 20.12 -17.37 20.85
CA ASP A 111 19.08 -17.65 21.85
C ASP A 111 18.98 -16.60 22.96
N GLU A 112 20.10 -15.95 23.31
CA GLU A 112 20.17 -14.89 24.32
C GLU A 112 19.51 -13.59 23.82
N LEU A 113 19.77 -13.24 22.55
CA LEU A 113 19.26 -12.03 21.88
C LEU A 113 17.75 -12.09 21.64
N LEU A 114 17.20 -13.30 21.46
CA LEU A 114 15.76 -13.54 21.25
C LEU A 114 14.88 -13.09 22.44
N THR A 115 15.47 -12.98 23.63
CA THR A 115 14.78 -12.57 24.86
C THR A 115 14.95 -11.09 25.21
N GLU A 116 15.84 -10.37 24.52
CA GLU A 116 16.04 -8.94 24.73
C GLU A 116 14.85 -8.13 24.22
N HIS A 117 14.55 -7.04 24.92
CA HIS A 117 13.53 -6.08 24.51
C HIS A 117 14.12 -5.15 23.45
N VAL A 118 13.37 -4.96 22.37
CA VAL A 118 13.83 -4.20 21.19
C VAL A 118 13.89 -2.71 21.45
N CYS A 119 12.91 -2.22 22.20
CA CYS A 119 12.74 -0.83 22.56
C CYS A 119 12.58 -0.77 24.08
N ASN A 120 13.18 0.21 24.74
CA ASN A 120 13.16 0.31 26.20
C ASN A 120 11.73 0.42 26.77
N GLU A 121 10.80 0.95 25.99
CA GLU A 121 9.42 1.23 26.38
C GLU A 121 8.43 0.13 25.97
N SER A 122 8.85 -0.88 25.20
CA SER A 122 7.98 -1.94 24.69
C SER A 122 8.29 -3.27 25.36
N THR A 123 7.24 -4.05 25.65
CA THR A 123 7.30 -5.42 26.19
C THR A 123 7.53 -6.49 25.11
N ILE A 124 7.73 -6.07 23.85
CA ILE A 124 7.99 -6.94 22.72
C ILE A 124 9.46 -7.35 22.72
N THR A 125 9.72 -8.65 22.72
CA THR A 125 11.08 -9.20 22.57
C THR A 125 11.53 -9.19 21.11
N GLN A 126 12.83 -9.32 20.86
CA GLN A 126 13.36 -9.39 19.49
C GLN A 126 12.79 -10.56 18.69
N LEU A 127 12.59 -11.72 19.33
CA LEU A 127 11.86 -12.85 18.75
C LEU A 127 10.48 -12.44 18.23
N GLN A 128 9.70 -11.77 19.08
CA GLN A 128 8.33 -11.37 18.75
C GLN A 128 8.29 -10.29 17.68
N GLN A 129 9.21 -9.34 17.72
CA GLN A 129 9.39 -8.33 16.68
C GLN A 129 9.65 -8.99 15.32
N GLU A 130 10.57 -9.94 15.27
CA GLU A 130 10.92 -10.63 14.02
C GLU A 130 9.73 -11.39 13.45
N ILE A 131 8.97 -12.08 14.31
CA ILE A 131 7.72 -12.75 13.94
C ILE A 131 6.72 -11.75 13.35
N ILE A 132 6.54 -10.60 14.00
CA ILE A 132 5.61 -9.56 13.55
C ILE A 132 6.04 -9.00 12.19
N LEU A 133 7.30 -8.58 12.05
CA LEU A 133 7.83 -7.99 10.82
C LEU A 133 7.79 -8.99 9.66
N THR A 134 8.29 -10.20 9.87
CA THR A 134 8.32 -11.25 8.84
C THR A 134 6.91 -11.61 8.39
N THR A 135 5.96 -11.77 9.33
CA THR A 135 4.56 -12.03 9.00
C THR A 135 3.98 -10.92 8.13
N HIS A 136 4.12 -9.66 8.53
CA HIS A 136 3.59 -8.54 7.74
C HIS A 136 4.23 -8.46 6.35
N ASN A 137 5.55 -8.58 6.27
CA ASN A 137 6.28 -8.39 5.03
C ASN A 137 6.06 -9.53 4.03
N GLU A 138 5.96 -10.78 4.46
CA GLU A 138 5.62 -11.88 3.55
C GLU A 138 4.18 -11.82 3.05
N LEU A 139 3.24 -11.38 3.89
CA LEU A 139 1.86 -11.14 3.45
C LEU A 139 1.79 -10.00 2.42
N ARG A 140 2.50 -8.89 2.66
CA ARG A 140 2.59 -7.75 1.72
C ARG A 140 3.28 -8.15 0.42
N ARG A 141 4.33 -8.96 0.49
CA ARG A 141 5.00 -9.56 -0.67
C ARG A 141 4.05 -10.44 -1.48
N SER A 142 3.32 -11.34 -0.82
CA SER A 142 2.31 -12.18 -1.47
C SER A 142 1.27 -11.35 -2.22
N LEU A 143 0.77 -10.27 -1.59
CA LEU A 143 -0.12 -9.31 -2.22
C LEU A 143 0.54 -8.56 -3.40
N ALA A 144 1.79 -8.11 -3.25
CA ALA A 144 2.54 -7.43 -4.32
C ALA A 144 2.65 -8.30 -5.58
N TYR A 145 2.84 -9.60 -5.42
CA TYR A 145 2.83 -10.58 -6.52
C TYR A 145 1.43 -11.02 -6.98
N GLY A 146 0.35 -10.48 -6.43
CA GLY A 146 -1.03 -10.83 -6.80
C GLY A 146 -1.42 -12.26 -6.37
N LYS A 147 -0.79 -12.79 -5.32
CA LYS A 147 -1.06 -14.14 -4.79
C LYS A 147 -2.08 -14.13 -3.64
N GLN A 148 -2.46 -12.95 -3.16
CA GLN A 148 -3.47 -12.81 -2.11
C GLN A 148 -4.87 -13.16 -2.62
N ARG A 149 -5.61 -13.98 -1.87
CA ARG A 149 -7.01 -14.29 -2.15
C ARG A 149 -7.91 -13.09 -1.92
N ASN A 150 -8.90 -12.96 -2.79
CA ASN A 150 -10.03 -12.06 -2.66
C ASN A 150 -11.29 -12.88 -2.37
N LYS A 151 -12.40 -12.23 -2.05
CA LYS A 151 -13.71 -12.89 -1.90
C LYS A 151 -14.07 -13.74 -3.14
N ARG A 152 -13.60 -13.31 -4.31
CA ARG A 152 -13.70 -14.03 -5.57
C ARG A 152 -12.36 -13.93 -6.31
N GLY A 153 -11.70 -15.06 -6.52
CA GLY A 153 -10.42 -15.12 -7.21
C GLY A 153 -9.27 -14.49 -6.43
N LEU A 154 -8.28 -13.95 -7.15
CA LEU A 154 -7.12 -13.29 -6.56
C LEU A 154 -7.29 -11.77 -6.56
N MET A 155 -6.64 -11.12 -5.60
CA MET A 155 -6.46 -9.68 -5.62
C MET A 155 -5.47 -9.28 -6.71
N ASN A 156 -5.61 -8.05 -7.21
CA ASN A 156 -4.65 -7.52 -8.16
C ASN A 156 -3.26 -7.38 -7.51
N SER A 157 -2.21 -7.52 -8.32
CA SER A 157 -0.85 -7.28 -7.87
C SER A 157 -0.64 -5.81 -7.47
N ALA A 158 0.26 -5.57 -6.54
CA ALA A 158 0.58 -4.23 -6.05
C ALA A 158 1.94 -3.75 -6.58
N ARG A 159 1.97 -2.55 -7.13
CA ARG A 159 3.22 -1.80 -7.32
C ARG A 159 3.49 -0.91 -6.12
N ASN A 160 4.74 -0.49 -5.96
CA ASN A 160 5.11 0.55 -4.99
C ASN A 160 4.65 0.20 -3.55
N MET A 161 4.71 -1.10 -3.21
CA MET A 161 4.32 -1.67 -1.92
C MET A 161 5.53 -1.66 -0.99
N TYR A 162 5.45 -0.95 0.13
CA TYR A 162 6.60 -0.80 1.01
C TYR A 162 6.77 -1.95 1.99
N LYS A 163 8.01 -2.37 2.22
CA LYS A 163 8.40 -3.22 3.35
C LYS A 163 8.18 -2.43 4.64
N LEU A 164 7.63 -3.08 5.66
CA LEU A 164 7.53 -2.53 7.01
C LEU A 164 8.86 -2.74 7.74
N ASP A 165 9.35 -1.66 8.33
CA ASP A 165 10.41 -1.64 9.32
C ASP A 165 9.81 -1.33 10.71
N TRP A 166 10.51 -1.76 11.76
CA TRP A 166 10.04 -1.54 13.13
C TRP A 166 10.30 -0.11 13.58
N ASP A 167 9.32 0.48 14.26
CA ASP A 167 9.39 1.82 14.80
C ASP A 167 9.14 1.79 16.32
N CYS A 168 10.18 2.12 17.09
CA CYS A 168 10.11 2.13 18.55
C CYS A 168 9.18 3.22 19.10
N GLU A 169 8.99 4.33 18.39
CA GLU A 169 8.02 5.36 18.81
C GLU A 169 6.61 4.78 18.70
N LEU A 170 6.24 4.19 17.56
CA LEU A 170 4.94 3.53 17.39
C LEU A 170 4.72 2.42 18.44
N ALA A 171 5.76 1.65 18.76
CA ALA A 171 5.70 0.61 19.78
C ALA A 171 5.47 1.20 21.18
N ALA A 172 6.16 2.30 21.53
CA ALA A 172 5.98 3.00 22.80
C ALA A 172 4.57 3.61 22.94
N ILE A 173 4.04 4.20 21.87
CA ILE A 173 2.66 4.72 21.83
C ILE A 173 1.66 3.59 22.08
N SER A 174 1.86 2.46 21.38
CA SER A 174 1.05 1.26 21.54
C SER A 174 1.08 0.74 22.97
N ALA A 175 2.27 0.67 23.59
CA ALA A 175 2.47 0.18 24.95
C ALA A 175 1.84 1.09 25.99
N ASN A 176 2.06 2.40 25.90
CA ASN A 176 1.51 3.38 26.84
C ASN A 176 -0.03 3.37 26.85
N TRP A 177 -0.65 3.29 25.67
CA TRP A 177 -2.10 3.18 25.57
C TRP A 177 -2.60 1.84 26.12
N SER A 178 -1.93 0.74 25.77
CA SER A 178 -2.30 -0.60 26.20
C SER A 178 -2.13 -0.81 27.72
N ALA A 179 -1.27 -0.03 28.39
CA ALA A 179 -0.98 -0.16 29.82
C ALA A 179 -2.23 -0.09 30.73
N SER A 180 -3.29 0.60 30.29
CA SER A 180 -4.57 0.69 31.01
C SER A 180 -5.57 -0.42 30.66
N CYS A 181 -5.18 -1.38 29.82
CA CYS A 181 -6.02 -2.46 29.31
C CYS A 181 -7.39 -2.02 28.73
N PRO A 182 -7.41 -1.00 27.86
CA PRO A 182 -8.64 -0.37 27.38
C PRO A 182 -9.54 -1.33 26.58
N GLN A 183 -10.86 -1.07 26.61
CA GLN A 183 -11.87 -1.83 25.85
C GLN A 183 -12.35 -1.11 24.58
N HIS A 184 -11.95 0.15 24.41
CA HIS A 184 -12.29 1.00 23.27
C HIS A 184 -11.05 1.23 22.41
N PHE A 185 -11.20 1.80 21.22
CA PHE A 185 -10.07 2.22 20.38
C PHE A 185 -9.34 3.43 20.97
N MET A 186 -8.09 3.61 20.57
CA MET A 186 -7.30 4.79 20.91
C MET A 186 -8.02 6.08 20.45
N PRO A 187 -8.16 7.09 21.32
CA PRO A 187 -8.72 8.37 20.92
C PRO A 187 -7.92 9.00 19.78
N GLN A 188 -8.61 9.63 18.81
CA GLN A 188 -7.95 10.25 17.65
C GLN A 188 -6.90 11.30 18.04
N SER A 189 -7.07 11.95 19.19
CA SER A 189 -6.09 12.91 19.72
C SER A 189 -4.74 12.30 20.07
N VAL A 190 -4.71 11.00 20.40
CA VAL A 190 -3.49 10.24 20.70
C VAL A 190 -3.02 9.50 19.45
N LEU A 191 -3.96 8.95 18.68
CA LEU A 191 -3.66 8.14 17.49
C LEU A 191 -3.12 8.98 16.32
N GLY A 192 -3.54 10.24 16.18
CA GLY A 192 -3.04 11.13 15.12
C GLY A 192 -3.40 10.66 13.71
N SER A 193 -2.40 10.37 12.86
CA SER A 193 -2.57 9.72 11.54
C SER A 193 -2.62 8.23 11.58
N ASN A 194 -2.12 7.66 12.66
CA ASN A 194 -1.75 6.26 12.64
C ASN A 194 -3.01 5.40 12.53
N ALA A 195 -2.86 4.20 11.96
CA ALA A 195 -3.88 3.18 12.13
C ALA A 195 -3.58 2.39 13.40
N GLN A 196 -4.63 2.04 14.13
CA GLN A 196 -4.55 1.06 15.21
C GLN A 196 -5.26 -0.22 14.79
N LEU A 197 -4.59 -1.35 15.03
CA LEU A 197 -5.23 -2.65 15.16
C LEU A 197 -4.95 -3.19 16.55
N PHE A 198 -5.97 -3.74 17.20
CA PHE A 198 -5.76 -4.44 18.47
C PHE A 198 -6.68 -5.64 18.57
N LYS A 199 -6.26 -6.63 19.36
CA LYS A 199 -7.04 -7.83 19.67
C LYS A 199 -6.79 -8.23 21.12
N ARG A 200 -7.90 -8.52 21.81
CA ARG A 200 -7.89 -9.09 23.16
C ARG A 200 -7.98 -10.61 23.09
N PHE A 201 -7.22 -11.27 23.96
CA PHE A 201 -7.17 -12.72 24.12
C PHE A 201 -7.50 -13.07 25.57
N TYR A 202 -8.39 -14.03 25.78
CA TYR A 202 -8.79 -14.48 27.11
C TYR A 202 -8.15 -15.83 27.40
N PHE A 203 -7.40 -15.95 28.48
CA PHE A 203 -6.55 -17.13 28.71
C PHE A 203 -7.32 -18.44 28.83
N TYR A 204 -8.56 -18.38 29.29
CA TYR A 204 -9.45 -19.54 29.35
C TYR A 204 -9.69 -20.20 27.98
N PHE A 205 -9.76 -19.41 26.90
CA PHE A 205 -10.04 -19.90 25.55
C PHE A 205 -8.81 -19.92 24.65
N ASP A 206 -7.95 -18.90 24.76
CA ASP A 206 -6.85 -18.67 23.83
C ASP A 206 -5.50 -19.26 24.33
N GLY A 207 -5.42 -19.62 25.61
CA GLY A 207 -4.19 -20.05 26.25
C GLY A 207 -3.31 -18.88 26.72
N HIS A 208 -2.03 -19.14 26.98
CA HIS A 208 -1.11 -18.16 27.58
C HIS A 208 0.07 -17.76 26.68
N ASP A 209 0.22 -18.37 25.51
CA ASP A 209 1.35 -18.15 24.63
C ASP A 209 1.19 -16.85 23.84
N SER A 210 1.99 -15.85 24.19
CA SER A 210 1.96 -14.51 23.58
C SER A 210 2.29 -14.54 22.09
N THR A 211 3.22 -15.41 21.67
CA THR A 211 3.60 -15.58 20.27
C THR A 211 2.45 -16.17 19.45
N VAL A 212 1.73 -17.16 20.01
CA VAL A 212 0.52 -17.71 19.39
C VAL A 212 -0.58 -16.65 19.29
N HIS A 213 -0.80 -15.86 20.33
CA HIS A 213 -1.75 -14.75 20.29
C HIS A 213 -1.42 -13.76 19.16
N MET A 214 -0.17 -13.30 19.06
CA MET A 214 0.26 -12.36 18.03
C MET A 214 0.01 -12.90 16.61
N ARG A 215 0.41 -14.14 16.34
CA ARG A 215 0.17 -14.79 15.03
C ARG A 215 -1.32 -14.91 14.72
N ASN A 216 -2.12 -15.34 15.70
CA ASN A 216 -3.57 -15.47 15.54
C ASN A 216 -4.24 -14.11 15.28
N ALA A 217 -3.76 -13.03 15.90
CA ALA A 217 -4.26 -11.68 15.61
C ALA A 217 -3.96 -11.25 14.18
N MET A 218 -2.71 -11.38 13.73
CA MET A 218 -2.30 -11.00 12.37
C MET A 218 -3.03 -11.83 11.31
N LYS A 219 -3.19 -13.14 11.55
CA LYS A 219 -3.98 -14.03 10.69
C LYS A 219 -5.43 -13.58 10.62
N TYR A 220 -6.06 -13.33 11.77
CA TYR A 220 -7.44 -12.85 11.85
C TYR A 220 -7.64 -11.51 11.11
N TRP A 221 -6.70 -10.56 11.23
CA TRP A 221 -6.78 -9.28 10.54
C TRP A 221 -6.64 -9.45 9.02
N TRP A 222 -5.66 -10.23 8.57
CA TRP A 222 -5.38 -10.43 7.15
C TRP A 222 -6.49 -11.19 6.42
N GLN A 223 -7.05 -12.24 7.05
CA GLN A 223 -8.12 -13.07 6.49
C GLN A 223 -9.38 -12.28 6.12
N GLN A 224 -9.60 -11.12 6.73
CA GLN A 224 -10.70 -10.22 6.36
C GLN A 224 -10.66 -9.82 4.88
N GLY A 225 -9.49 -9.69 4.28
CA GLY A 225 -9.32 -9.37 2.87
C GLY A 225 -9.88 -10.47 1.96
N GLU A 226 -9.70 -11.72 2.35
CA GLU A 226 -10.24 -12.88 1.65
C GLU A 226 -11.76 -12.99 1.87
N GLU A 227 -12.22 -12.99 3.12
CA GLU A 227 -13.65 -13.21 3.42
C GLU A 227 -14.56 -12.09 2.89
N ARG A 228 -14.11 -10.83 3.02
CA ARG A 228 -14.93 -9.65 2.75
C ARG A 228 -14.68 -9.10 1.36
N GLY A 229 -13.45 -9.25 0.88
CA GLY A 229 -13.00 -8.89 -0.46
C GLY A 229 -12.86 -7.39 -0.71
N ASN A 230 -11.85 -7.03 -1.52
CA ASN A 230 -11.83 -5.75 -2.21
C ASN A 230 -12.20 -5.95 -3.69
N GLU A 231 -13.46 -5.68 -4.02
CA GLU A 231 -13.98 -5.83 -5.39
C GLU A 231 -13.83 -4.53 -6.22
N ASP A 232 -13.26 -3.48 -5.64
CA ASP A 232 -13.00 -2.24 -6.37
C ASP A 232 -11.77 -2.42 -7.27
N HIS A 233 -11.95 -2.17 -8.57
CA HIS A 233 -10.88 -2.31 -9.55
C HIS A 233 -9.68 -1.37 -9.32
N LYS A 234 -9.79 -0.35 -8.46
CA LYS A 234 -8.69 0.54 -8.05
C LYS A 234 -8.18 0.23 -6.63
N ASN A 235 -8.65 -0.87 -6.02
CA ASN A 235 -8.38 -1.27 -4.64
C ASN A 235 -8.67 -0.19 -3.60
N ARG A 236 -9.76 0.57 -3.81
CA ARG A 236 -10.17 1.58 -2.83
C ARG A 236 -10.81 0.97 -1.60
N PHE A 237 -10.69 1.68 -0.48
CA PHE A 237 -11.27 1.32 0.80
C PHE A 237 -12.75 1.70 0.87
N TYR A 238 -13.57 0.81 1.45
CA TYR A 238 -14.99 1.01 1.69
C TYR A 238 -15.36 0.50 3.08
N ALA A 239 -15.70 1.41 4.00
CA ALA A 239 -16.00 1.08 5.40
C ALA A 239 -17.11 0.03 5.53
N ARG A 240 -18.11 0.06 4.64
CA ARG A 240 -19.22 -0.92 4.58
C ARG A 240 -18.78 -2.37 4.41
N ARG A 241 -17.55 -2.62 3.93
CA ARG A 241 -16.99 -3.96 3.76
C ARG A 241 -16.41 -4.51 5.06
N ASN A 242 -16.16 -3.68 6.07
CA ASN A 242 -15.65 -4.07 7.40
C ASN A 242 -14.24 -4.69 7.42
N TYR A 243 -13.53 -4.89 6.32
CA TYR A 243 -12.13 -5.37 6.23
C TYR A 243 -11.02 -4.43 6.79
N PHE A 244 -11.27 -3.74 7.90
CA PHE A 244 -10.34 -2.75 8.47
C PHE A 244 -8.96 -3.35 8.83
N GLY A 245 -8.93 -4.59 9.32
CA GLY A 245 -7.71 -5.32 9.66
C GLY A 245 -6.79 -5.48 8.46
N TRP A 246 -7.32 -6.11 7.41
CA TRP A 246 -6.61 -6.32 6.16
C TRP A 246 -6.16 -5.00 5.53
N ALA A 247 -7.04 -3.98 5.50
CA ALA A 247 -6.72 -2.70 4.87
C ALA A 247 -5.46 -2.04 5.48
N ASN A 248 -5.32 -2.01 6.81
CA ASN A 248 -4.15 -1.38 7.44
C ASN A 248 -2.87 -2.19 7.21
N MET A 249 -2.95 -3.52 7.28
CA MET A 249 -1.79 -4.39 7.00
C MET A 249 -1.36 -4.31 5.52
N ALA A 250 -2.31 -4.14 4.60
CA ALA A 250 -2.10 -4.13 3.15
C ALA A 250 -1.81 -2.72 2.55
N LYS A 251 -1.86 -1.65 3.35
CA LYS A 251 -1.70 -0.28 2.86
C LYS A 251 -0.31 -0.09 2.23
N GLY A 252 -0.26 0.20 0.93
CA GLY A 252 0.97 0.22 0.14
C GLY A 252 2.01 1.23 0.60
N LYS A 253 1.55 2.41 1.05
CA LYS A 253 2.41 3.50 1.55
C LYS A 253 2.96 3.24 2.96
N THR A 254 2.30 2.44 3.79
CA THR A 254 2.79 2.12 5.14
C THR A 254 4.16 1.44 5.06
N TYR A 255 5.14 1.94 5.80
CA TYR A 255 6.48 1.35 5.89
C TYR A 255 7.00 1.27 7.33
N ARG A 256 6.23 1.73 8.32
CA ARG A 256 6.58 1.67 9.75
C ARG A 256 5.48 0.99 10.55
N VAL A 257 5.88 0.09 11.44
CA VAL A 257 4.98 -0.57 12.38
C VAL A 257 5.62 -0.65 13.75
N GLY A 258 4.82 -0.44 14.79
CA GLY A 258 5.25 -0.67 16.16
C GLY A 258 4.10 -1.28 16.96
N CYS A 259 4.39 -2.35 17.67
CA CYS A 259 3.38 -3.11 18.42
C CYS A 259 3.74 -3.21 19.90
N SER A 260 2.73 -3.56 20.70
CA SER A 260 2.87 -3.87 22.12
C SER A 260 2.01 -5.06 22.50
N TYR A 261 2.45 -5.81 23.51
CA TYR A 261 1.68 -6.90 24.11
C TYR A 261 1.68 -6.76 25.62
N ILE A 262 0.50 -6.58 26.22
CA ILE A 262 0.36 -6.40 27.66
C ILE A 262 -0.57 -7.45 28.25
N LEU A 263 -0.22 -7.95 29.42
CA LEU A 263 -1.12 -8.77 30.24
C LEU A 263 -2.08 -7.84 30.97
N CYS A 264 -3.34 -8.24 31.08
CA CYS A 264 -4.41 -7.50 31.75
C CYS A 264 -4.89 -8.30 32.98
N PRO A 265 -4.21 -8.15 34.14
CA PRO A 265 -4.38 -9.03 35.29
C PRO A 265 -5.82 -9.10 35.79
N ASP A 266 -6.50 -7.96 35.82
CA ASP A 266 -7.89 -7.83 36.31
C ASP A 266 -8.93 -8.61 35.49
N SER A 267 -8.53 -9.15 34.33
CA SER A 267 -9.43 -9.76 33.36
C SER A 267 -8.97 -11.11 32.81
N GLU A 268 -7.89 -11.69 33.37
CA GLU A 268 -7.24 -12.91 32.86
C GLU A 268 -7.12 -12.91 31.33
N SER A 269 -6.71 -11.76 30.79
CA SER A 269 -6.64 -11.52 29.36
C SER A 269 -5.31 -10.87 28.99
N ALA A 270 -5.00 -10.87 27.70
CA ALA A 270 -3.91 -10.10 27.12
C ALA A 270 -4.43 -9.22 25.99
N LEU A 271 -3.72 -8.12 25.75
CA LEU A 271 -4.03 -7.17 24.68
C LEU A 271 -2.81 -7.05 23.77
N PHE A 272 -3.00 -7.42 22.51
CA PHE A 272 -2.02 -7.21 21.44
C PHE A 272 -2.46 -6.04 20.58
N THR A 273 -1.59 -5.05 20.42
CA THR A 273 -1.88 -3.80 19.71
C THR A 273 -0.74 -3.51 18.74
N CYS A 274 -1.06 -3.09 17.52
CA CYS A 274 -0.13 -2.62 16.51
C CYS A 274 -0.58 -1.25 15.99
N LEU A 275 0.39 -0.36 15.83
CA LEU A 275 0.24 0.93 15.18
C LEU A 275 1.03 0.97 13.88
N TYR A 276 0.45 1.65 12.90
CA TYR A 276 1.02 1.84 11.57
C TYR A 276 1.08 3.33 11.27
N ASN A 277 2.15 3.83 10.63
CA ASN A 277 2.21 5.25 10.24
C ASN A 277 1.12 5.62 9.22
N GLU A 278 0.71 4.63 8.42
CA GLU A 278 -0.39 4.60 7.46
C GLU A 278 -1.81 4.35 7.99
N LYS A 279 -2.79 5.25 7.76
CA LYS A 279 -4.21 4.91 7.86
C LYS A 279 -4.78 4.44 6.52
N ALA A 280 -5.32 3.22 6.48
CA ALA A 280 -6.03 2.71 5.31
C ALA A 280 -7.54 2.96 5.34
N GLN A 281 -8.09 3.31 6.50
CA GLN A 281 -9.53 3.41 6.77
C GLN A 281 -10.11 4.76 6.31
N CYS A 282 -9.72 5.21 5.13
CA CYS A 282 -10.18 6.45 4.53
C CYS A 282 -11.08 6.11 3.34
N GLU A 283 -12.34 6.55 3.37
CA GLU A 283 -13.35 6.13 2.40
C GLU A 283 -12.93 6.51 0.97
N LYS A 284 -13.00 5.55 0.05
CA LYS A 284 -12.55 5.66 -1.36
C LYS A 284 -11.05 5.88 -1.55
N GLU A 285 -10.24 5.79 -0.50
CA GLU A 285 -8.79 5.88 -0.62
C GLU A 285 -8.20 4.57 -1.14
N MET A 286 -7.19 4.63 -2.00
CA MET A 286 -6.50 3.42 -2.47
C MET A 286 -5.73 2.78 -1.30
N ILE A 287 -6.01 1.50 -1.05
CA ILE A 287 -5.23 0.72 -0.07
C ILE A 287 -3.84 0.48 -0.67
N TYR A 288 -3.76 0.08 -1.94
CA TYR A 288 -2.51 -0.04 -2.66
C TYR A 288 -2.73 0.20 -4.16
N GLU A 289 -1.66 0.59 -4.85
CA GLU A 289 -1.71 0.85 -6.28
C GLU A 289 -1.60 -0.46 -7.08
N ASN A 290 -2.52 -0.67 -8.02
CA ASN A 290 -2.42 -1.77 -8.97
C ASN A 290 -1.16 -1.64 -9.82
N GLY A 291 -0.42 -2.74 -9.94
CA GLY A 291 0.70 -2.81 -10.87
C GLY A 291 1.63 -3.97 -10.55
N LYS A 292 2.71 -4.07 -11.32
CA LYS A 292 3.74 -5.07 -11.06
C LYS A 292 4.54 -4.70 -9.80
N PRO A 293 5.00 -5.69 -9.02
CA PRO A 293 5.94 -5.43 -7.94
C PRO A 293 7.20 -4.74 -8.48
N CYS A 294 7.92 -4.03 -7.61
CA CYS A 294 9.11 -3.30 -8.03
C CYS A 294 10.16 -4.25 -8.63
N CYS A 295 10.88 -3.80 -9.65
CA CYS A 295 12.01 -4.51 -10.26
C CYS A 295 13.32 -3.70 -10.19
N GLU A 296 13.20 -2.39 -9.93
CA GLU A 296 14.30 -1.44 -9.83
C GLU A 296 13.91 -0.27 -8.92
N ASP A 297 14.89 0.48 -8.40
CA ASP A 297 14.67 1.54 -7.40
C ASP A 297 13.67 2.62 -7.87
N LYS A 298 13.61 2.89 -9.19
CA LYS A 298 12.67 3.89 -9.74
C LYS A 298 11.19 3.47 -9.66
N ASP A 299 10.91 2.18 -9.47
CA ASP A 299 9.56 1.68 -9.25
C ASP A 299 9.05 1.97 -7.82
N CYS A 300 9.95 2.42 -6.94
CA CYS A 300 9.71 2.76 -5.54
C CYS A 300 9.72 4.28 -5.37
N PHE A 301 8.56 4.88 -5.60
CA PHE A 301 8.44 6.33 -5.76
C PHE A 301 7.53 6.97 -4.69
N THR A 302 7.12 6.25 -3.62
CA THR A 302 6.40 6.87 -2.46
C THR A 302 7.33 7.54 -1.46
N TYR A 303 8.62 7.20 -1.41
CA TYR A 303 9.58 7.92 -0.58
C TYR A 303 10.90 8.12 -1.37
N PRO A 304 11.51 9.33 -1.41
CA PRO A 304 12.75 9.59 -2.14
C PRO A 304 13.88 8.69 -1.68
N GLY A 305 14.70 8.17 -2.58
CA GLY A 305 15.83 7.32 -2.18
C GLY A 305 15.43 5.94 -1.68
N SER A 306 14.16 5.55 -1.88
CA SER A 306 13.73 4.18 -1.68
C SER A 306 14.47 3.24 -2.62
N LYS A 307 14.66 2.01 -2.17
CA LYS A 307 15.26 0.94 -2.96
C LYS A 307 14.25 -0.15 -3.25
N CYS A 308 14.38 -0.82 -4.37
CA CYS A 308 13.61 -2.03 -4.62
C CYS A 308 14.35 -3.26 -4.08
N LEU A 309 13.70 -3.99 -3.18
CA LEU A 309 14.13 -5.31 -2.76
C LEU A 309 13.65 -6.32 -3.80
N VAL A 310 14.45 -6.50 -4.86
CA VAL A 310 14.05 -7.23 -6.08
C VAL A 310 13.55 -8.66 -5.81
N PRO A 311 14.20 -9.49 -4.96
CA PRO A 311 13.68 -10.83 -4.63
C PRO A 311 12.30 -10.79 -3.95
N GLU A 312 12.05 -9.75 -3.17
CA GLU A 312 10.84 -9.54 -2.38
C GLU A 312 9.75 -8.81 -3.17
N GLY A 313 10.09 -8.08 -4.23
CA GLY A 313 9.15 -7.22 -4.97
C GLY A 313 8.60 -6.07 -4.12
N LEU A 314 9.27 -5.73 -3.02
CA LEU A 314 8.87 -4.72 -2.05
C LEU A 314 9.82 -3.51 -2.08
N CYS A 315 9.27 -2.33 -1.88
CA CYS A 315 10.04 -1.10 -1.74
C CYS A 315 10.55 -0.94 -0.31
N GLN A 316 11.84 -0.70 -0.15
CA GLN A 316 12.43 -0.31 1.11
C GLN A 316 12.50 1.21 1.17
N ALA A 317 11.83 1.80 2.16
CA ALA A 317 11.97 3.22 2.45
C ALA A 317 13.42 3.54 2.85
N PRO A 318 13.89 4.78 2.67
CA PRO A 318 15.23 5.16 3.09
C PRO A 318 15.42 4.88 4.57
N GLN A 319 16.54 4.25 4.92
CA GLN A 319 16.89 4.16 6.32
C GLN A 319 17.11 5.55 6.88
N MET A 320 16.41 5.81 7.98
CA MET A 320 16.55 7.01 8.78
C MET A 320 18.00 7.09 9.27
N THR A 321 18.84 7.89 8.59
CA THR A 321 20.25 8.13 8.97
C THR A 321 20.34 8.47 10.45
N LYS A 322 21.29 7.90 11.18
CA LYS A 322 21.46 8.23 12.60
C LYS A 322 21.74 9.73 12.71
N ASP A 323 20.89 10.43 13.45
CA ASP A 323 21.06 11.86 13.67
C ASP A 323 22.28 12.06 14.58
N THR A 324 23.32 12.70 14.06
CA THR A 324 24.55 13.00 14.81
C THR A 324 24.36 14.21 15.75
N GLY A 325 23.22 14.91 15.64
CA GLY A 325 22.94 16.14 16.39
C GLY A 325 23.67 17.37 15.86
N ASP A 326 24.43 17.22 14.75
CA ASP A 326 25.14 18.34 14.12
C ASP A 326 24.14 19.39 13.63
N SER A 327 24.43 20.66 13.86
CA SER A 327 23.56 21.79 13.49
C SER A 327 24.36 22.96 12.94
N MET A 328 25.30 22.65 12.03
CA MET A 328 26.22 23.63 11.45
C MET A 328 25.55 24.48 10.38
N GLN A 329 24.45 24.03 9.76
CA GLN A 329 23.78 24.76 8.69
C GLN A 329 23.13 26.06 9.17
N CYS A 330 22.40 26.01 10.30
CA CYS A 330 21.63 27.16 10.79
C CYS A 330 21.91 27.54 12.25
N ASN A 331 22.87 26.92 12.93
CA ASN A 331 23.23 27.20 14.33
C ASN A 331 22.03 27.15 15.30
N ASN A 332 21.17 26.14 15.17
CA ASN A 332 20.02 25.94 16.05
C ASN A 332 20.02 24.50 16.60
N PRO A 333 20.32 24.28 17.88
CA PRO A 333 20.47 22.93 18.43
C PRO A 333 19.16 22.13 18.51
N GLN A 334 18.00 22.77 18.31
CA GLN A 334 16.69 22.12 18.36
C GLN A 334 16.34 21.39 17.05
N VAL A 335 17.06 21.69 15.96
CA VAL A 335 16.89 21.06 14.66
C VAL A 335 18.29 20.73 14.11
N SER A 336 18.56 19.46 13.86
CA SER A 336 19.84 19.02 13.28
C SER A 336 19.88 19.20 11.77
N ASP A 337 21.07 19.20 11.17
CA ASP A 337 21.27 19.25 9.71
C ASP A 337 20.63 18.05 9.02
N VAL A 338 20.65 16.88 9.67
CA VAL A 338 19.94 15.68 9.20
C VAL A 338 18.43 15.92 9.16
N THR A 339 17.86 16.53 10.20
CA THR A 339 16.43 16.86 10.26
C THR A 339 16.05 17.92 9.22
N ARG A 340 16.90 18.94 8.99
CA ARG A 340 16.68 19.97 7.94
C ARG A 340 16.61 19.36 6.56
N ASN A 341 17.64 18.59 6.20
CA ASN A 341 17.74 17.95 4.89
C ASN A 341 16.57 17.00 4.66
N PHE A 342 16.26 16.15 5.64
CA PHE A 342 15.12 15.26 5.59
C PHE A 342 13.80 16.04 5.34
N THR A 343 13.56 17.10 6.10
CA THR A 343 12.34 17.91 5.98
C THR A 343 12.22 18.54 4.60
N LEU A 344 13.33 19.09 4.07
CA LEU A 344 13.39 19.68 2.74
C LEU A 344 13.13 18.64 1.64
N GLU A 345 13.77 17.47 1.76
CA GLU A 345 13.61 16.36 0.83
C GLU A 345 12.17 15.88 0.77
N GLN A 346 11.49 15.71 1.91
CA GLN A 346 10.09 15.29 1.93
C GLN A 346 9.16 16.32 1.27
N HIS A 347 9.37 17.63 1.49
CA HIS A 347 8.57 18.65 0.81
C HIS A 347 8.77 18.62 -0.72
N ASN A 348 10.02 18.58 -1.17
CA ASN A 348 10.34 18.53 -2.60
C ASN A 348 9.86 17.25 -3.27
N PHE A 349 9.88 16.15 -2.53
CA PHE A 349 9.37 14.88 -3.00
C PHE A 349 7.88 14.92 -3.31
N TYR A 350 7.08 15.37 -2.34
CA TYR A 350 5.65 15.52 -2.51
C TYR A 350 5.32 16.48 -3.67
N ARG A 351 6.06 17.59 -3.78
CA ARG A 351 5.95 18.52 -4.92
C ARG A 351 6.27 17.88 -6.27
N SER A 352 7.32 17.06 -6.34
CA SER A 352 7.72 16.31 -7.56
C SER A 352 6.64 15.31 -7.98
N ARG A 353 6.09 14.55 -7.03
CA ARG A 353 4.98 13.62 -7.31
C ARG A 353 3.73 14.33 -7.80
N LEU A 354 3.39 15.44 -7.17
CA LEU A 354 2.28 16.29 -7.58
C LEU A 354 2.49 16.81 -9.01
N ALA A 355 3.67 17.35 -9.30
CA ALA A 355 4.00 17.86 -10.63
C ALA A 355 3.85 16.78 -11.71
N LYS A 356 4.18 15.53 -11.40
CA LYS A 356 4.06 14.37 -12.30
C LYS A 356 2.65 13.76 -12.36
N GLY A 357 1.71 14.22 -11.55
CA GLY A 357 0.33 13.72 -11.52
C GLY A 357 0.15 12.39 -10.78
N PHE A 358 1.04 12.09 -9.82
CA PHE A 358 0.98 10.86 -9.02
C PHE A 358 0.19 11.01 -7.71
N GLU A 359 -0.28 12.22 -7.40
CA GLU A 359 -1.07 12.49 -6.20
C GLU A 359 -2.56 12.25 -6.46
N TRP A 360 -3.24 11.64 -5.49
CA TRP A 360 -4.68 11.38 -5.57
C TRP A 360 -5.47 12.51 -4.93
N ASN A 361 -6.54 12.95 -5.60
CA ASN A 361 -7.43 13.99 -5.09
C ASN A 361 -8.75 13.36 -4.61
N GLY A 362 -9.02 13.47 -3.31
CA GLY A 362 -10.22 12.89 -2.67
C GLY A 362 -11.55 13.49 -3.16
N GLU A 363 -11.55 14.75 -3.58
CA GLU A 363 -12.74 15.45 -4.07
C GLU A 363 -13.14 14.93 -5.45
N THR A 364 -12.19 14.89 -6.39
CA THR A 364 -12.44 14.49 -7.78
C THR A 364 -12.43 12.97 -7.96
N ASN A 365 -11.90 12.21 -6.99
CA ASN A 365 -11.69 10.77 -7.09
C ASN A 365 -10.89 10.38 -8.35
N SER A 366 -9.86 11.17 -8.65
CA SER A 366 -8.90 10.96 -9.72
C SER A 366 -7.51 11.45 -9.32
N SER A 367 -6.51 11.16 -10.15
CA SER A 367 -5.22 11.83 -10.05
C SER A 367 -5.40 13.34 -10.13
N GLN A 368 -4.66 14.04 -9.29
CA GLN A 368 -4.56 15.48 -9.27
C GLN A 368 -3.85 15.97 -10.55
N PRO A 369 -4.25 17.11 -11.15
CA PRO A 369 -3.60 17.62 -12.35
C PRO A 369 -2.10 17.84 -12.16
N LYS A 370 -1.34 17.59 -13.22
CA LYS A 370 0.10 17.85 -13.26
C LYS A 370 0.40 19.35 -13.10
N ALA A 371 1.60 19.68 -12.67
CA ALA A 371 2.07 21.04 -12.50
C ALA A 371 3.20 21.36 -13.48
N SER A 372 3.12 22.48 -14.19
CA SER A 372 4.12 22.84 -15.21
C SER A 372 5.34 23.57 -14.67
N GLN A 373 5.18 24.32 -13.58
CA GLN A 373 6.19 25.26 -13.08
C GLN A 373 6.39 25.14 -11.56
N MET A 374 6.39 23.91 -11.04
CA MET A 374 6.57 23.64 -9.62
C MET A 374 8.03 23.92 -9.21
N ILE A 375 8.27 24.95 -8.40
CA ILE A 375 9.63 25.31 -7.99
C ILE A 375 10.14 24.35 -6.91
N LYS A 376 11.39 23.91 -7.00
CA LYS A 376 12.08 23.15 -5.95
C LYS A 376 12.38 24.07 -4.77
N MET A 377 11.96 23.66 -3.57
CA MET A 377 12.23 24.38 -2.33
C MET A 377 13.71 24.26 -1.93
N GLU A 378 14.20 25.31 -1.28
CA GLU A 378 15.49 25.40 -0.59
C GLU A 378 15.26 25.69 0.90
N TYR A 379 16.18 25.21 1.74
CA TYR A 379 16.10 25.45 3.18
C TYR A 379 16.65 26.85 3.52
N ASP A 380 15.91 27.61 4.32
CA ASP A 380 16.23 28.99 4.71
C ASP A 380 16.33 29.09 6.24
N CYS A 381 17.55 29.34 6.73
CA CYS A 381 17.84 29.45 8.16
C CYS A 381 17.14 30.64 8.83
N MET A 382 16.81 31.71 8.09
CA MET A 382 16.06 32.84 8.64
C MET A 382 14.60 32.45 8.88
N LEU A 383 13.97 31.72 7.95
CA LEU A 383 12.63 31.15 8.15
C LEU A 383 12.61 30.17 9.31
N GLU A 384 13.63 29.31 9.43
CA GLU A 384 13.78 28.42 10.58
C GLU A 384 13.83 29.22 11.88
N ARG A 385 14.60 30.30 11.94
CA ARG A 385 14.69 31.13 13.14
C ARG A 385 13.34 31.72 13.54
N PHE A 386 12.53 32.18 12.58
CA PHE A 386 11.15 32.62 12.86
C PHE A 386 10.28 31.48 13.36
N ALA A 387 10.36 30.31 12.72
CA ALA A 387 9.62 29.12 13.10
C ALA A 387 9.99 28.64 14.51
N GLN A 388 11.27 28.58 14.84
CA GLN A 388 11.77 28.16 16.14
C GLN A 388 11.39 29.14 17.25
N ASN A 389 11.50 30.45 17.00
CA ASN A 389 11.03 31.46 17.94
C ASN A 389 9.54 31.31 18.27
N TRP A 390 8.73 30.90 17.29
CA TRP A 390 7.30 30.63 17.51
C TRP A 390 7.07 29.30 18.24
N ALA A 391 7.77 28.23 17.84
CA ALA A 391 7.68 26.91 18.46
C ALA A 391 8.00 26.99 19.97
N ASN A 392 9.03 27.76 20.33
CA ASN A 392 9.47 27.96 21.72
C ASN A 392 8.43 28.67 22.60
N LYS A 393 7.42 29.35 22.02
CA LYS A 393 6.31 29.94 22.79
C LYS A 393 5.35 28.87 23.31
N CYS A 394 5.35 27.67 22.75
CA CYS A 394 4.49 26.57 23.15
C CYS A 394 2.99 26.91 23.11
N VAL A 395 2.59 27.71 22.11
CA VAL A 395 1.18 28.06 21.84
C VAL A 395 0.78 27.47 20.50
N PHE A 396 -0.19 26.54 20.51
CA PHE A 396 -0.75 25.93 19.31
C PHE A 396 -1.74 26.88 18.62
N ALA A 397 -1.21 27.93 18.00
CA ALA A 397 -1.94 28.91 17.20
C ALA A 397 -1.00 29.50 16.15
N HIS A 398 -1.57 30.07 15.08
CA HIS A 398 -0.77 30.75 14.07
C HIS A 398 -0.16 32.05 14.61
N SER A 399 1.08 32.36 14.18
CA SER A 399 1.70 33.64 14.46
C SER A 399 1.04 34.76 13.66
N SER A 400 1.12 35.98 14.18
CA SER A 400 0.55 37.17 13.53
C SER A 400 1.33 37.52 12.26
N HIS A 401 0.69 38.22 11.31
CA HIS A 401 1.37 38.64 10.08
C HIS A 401 2.59 39.54 10.35
N TYR A 402 2.60 40.29 11.45
CA TYR A 402 3.73 41.11 11.89
C TYR A 402 4.94 40.28 12.34
N GLU A 403 4.70 39.11 12.93
CA GLU A 403 5.75 38.20 13.40
C GLU A 403 6.32 37.32 12.26
N ARG A 404 5.60 37.24 11.13
CA ARG A 404 5.98 36.43 9.96
C ARG A 404 5.66 37.14 8.64
N PRO A 405 6.28 38.31 8.37
CA PRO A 405 5.94 39.13 7.22
C PRO A 405 6.17 38.37 5.92
N ASN A 406 5.12 38.27 5.10
CA ASN A 406 5.10 37.56 3.82
C ASN A 406 5.51 36.06 3.88
N GLN A 407 5.26 35.40 5.03
CA GLN A 407 5.54 33.98 5.22
C GLN A 407 4.25 33.19 5.46
N GLY A 408 4.15 32.04 4.79
CA GLY A 408 3.18 31.00 5.12
C GLY A 408 3.58 30.27 6.39
N GLN A 409 2.64 29.51 6.99
CA GLN A 409 2.92 28.77 8.21
C GLN A 409 2.05 27.51 8.30
N ASN A 410 2.69 26.37 8.55
CA ASN A 410 2.02 25.13 8.94
C ASN A 410 2.41 24.75 10.37
N LEU A 411 1.45 24.17 11.12
CA LEU A 411 1.59 23.81 12.52
C LEU A 411 1.22 22.34 12.72
N TYR A 412 1.95 21.64 13.58
CA TYR A 412 1.62 20.28 13.98
C TYR A 412 1.99 20.08 15.45
N MET A 413 1.12 19.41 16.20
CA MET A 413 1.40 19.06 17.60
C MET A 413 1.15 17.57 17.86
N SER A 414 1.89 17.03 18.82
CA SER A 414 1.74 15.68 19.33
C SER A 414 1.70 15.71 20.85
N SER A 415 0.89 14.88 21.49
CA SER A 415 0.88 14.73 22.95
C SER A 415 2.06 13.89 23.48
N PHE A 416 2.87 13.27 22.61
CA PHE A 416 4.03 12.50 23.02
C PHE A 416 5.12 13.42 23.56
N ALA A 417 5.69 13.03 24.69
CA ALA A 417 6.77 13.77 25.32
C ALA A 417 8.11 13.37 24.68
N ASN A 418 8.87 14.36 24.23
CA ASN A 418 10.22 14.19 23.69
C ASN A 418 10.36 13.11 22.58
N PRO A 419 9.49 13.09 21.56
CA PRO A 419 9.70 12.24 20.40
C PRO A 419 10.98 12.64 19.67
N ASP A 420 11.51 11.72 18.88
CA ASP A 420 12.60 12.01 17.96
C ASP A 420 12.20 13.19 17.05
N PRO A 421 12.98 14.29 16.98
CA PRO A 421 12.63 15.47 16.20
C PRO A 421 12.35 15.17 14.73
N ARG A 422 13.11 14.24 14.13
CA ARG A 422 12.94 13.87 12.73
C ARG A 422 11.66 13.06 12.50
N SER A 423 11.35 12.09 13.37
CA SER A 423 10.08 11.35 13.28
C SER A 423 8.87 12.28 13.46
N LEU A 424 8.97 13.23 14.40
CA LEU A 424 7.92 14.20 14.65
C LEU A 424 7.65 15.09 13.42
N ILE A 425 8.71 15.65 12.81
CA ILE A 425 8.54 16.48 11.61
C ILE A 425 8.13 15.64 10.40
N HIS A 426 8.58 14.39 10.30
CA HIS A 426 8.12 13.48 9.26
C HIS A 426 6.61 13.31 9.30
N THR A 427 6.09 12.99 10.49
CA THR A 427 4.65 12.83 10.73
C THR A 427 3.90 14.12 10.42
N ALA A 428 4.44 15.29 10.78
CA ALA A 428 3.85 16.58 10.45
C ALA A 428 3.70 16.78 8.93
N VAL A 429 4.75 16.47 8.16
CA VAL A 429 4.77 16.60 6.70
C VAL A 429 3.80 15.64 6.03
N GLU A 430 3.79 14.36 6.43
CA GLU A 430 2.80 13.37 5.97
C GLU A 430 1.38 13.87 6.25
N LYS A 431 1.15 14.42 7.44
CA LYS A 431 -0.17 14.91 7.86
C LYS A 431 -0.68 16.09 7.06
N TRP A 432 0.16 17.08 6.87
CA TRP A 432 -0.21 18.25 6.07
C TRP A 432 -0.48 17.88 4.61
N TRP A 433 0.27 16.92 4.06
CA TRP A 433 0.08 16.50 2.68
C TRP A 433 -1.17 15.63 2.48
N GLN A 434 -1.48 14.75 3.45
CA GLN A 434 -2.64 13.85 3.43
C GLN A 434 -3.98 14.59 3.23
N GLU A 435 -4.05 15.88 3.54
CA GLU A 435 -5.24 16.70 3.35
C GLU A 435 -5.76 16.68 1.90
N LEU A 436 -4.90 16.57 0.88
CA LEU A 436 -5.34 16.44 -0.51
C LEU A 436 -6.13 15.15 -0.74
N GLU A 437 -5.67 14.06 -0.14
CA GLU A 437 -6.30 12.75 -0.27
C GLU A 437 -7.61 12.70 0.55
N GLU A 438 -7.65 13.36 1.71
CA GLU A 438 -8.81 13.37 2.62
C GLU A 438 -9.91 14.37 2.20
N PHE A 439 -9.55 15.60 1.84
CA PHE A 439 -10.51 16.68 1.58
C PHE A 439 -10.54 17.14 0.13
N GLY A 440 -9.45 16.94 -0.61
CA GLY A 440 -9.34 17.27 -2.03
C GLY A 440 -9.38 18.75 -2.38
N THR A 441 -9.18 19.02 -3.67
CA THR A 441 -9.21 20.36 -4.27
C THR A 441 -10.04 20.34 -5.56
N PRO A 442 -10.60 21.49 -5.99
CA PRO A 442 -11.34 21.56 -7.24
C PRO A 442 -10.42 21.28 -8.45
N ILE A 443 -11.02 20.81 -9.55
CA ILE A 443 -10.28 20.39 -10.75
C ILE A 443 -9.51 21.54 -11.42
N ASP A 444 -9.98 22.78 -11.27
CA ASP A 444 -9.31 23.98 -11.78
C ASP A 444 -8.13 24.43 -10.89
N ASN A 445 -7.95 23.76 -9.74
CA ASN A 445 -6.90 23.98 -8.76
C ASN A 445 -6.88 25.40 -8.19
N VAL A 446 -8.03 26.10 -8.19
CA VAL A 446 -8.17 27.46 -7.67
C VAL A 446 -8.58 27.44 -6.20
N LEU A 447 -7.84 28.18 -5.37
CA LEU A 447 -8.18 28.38 -3.96
C LEU A 447 -9.20 29.51 -3.81
N THR A 448 -10.49 29.23 -4.08
CA THR A 448 -11.54 30.25 -3.97
C THR A 448 -11.84 30.60 -2.50
N PRO A 449 -12.40 31.79 -2.21
CA PRO A 449 -12.89 32.15 -0.89
C PRO A 449 -13.86 31.12 -0.33
N GLU A 450 -14.76 30.58 -1.15
CA GLU A 450 -15.76 29.59 -0.74
C GLU A 450 -15.08 28.28 -0.32
N LEU A 451 -14.09 27.81 -1.10
CA LEU A 451 -13.29 26.65 -0.73
C LEU A 451 -12.53 26.88 0.58
N TRP A 452 -11.93 28.07 0.74
CA TRP A 452 -11.19 28.43 1.94
C TRP A 452 -12.11 28.53 3.17
N ASP A 453 -13.29 29.09 3.02
CA ASP A 453 -14.22 29.27 4.14
C ASP A 453 -14.85 27.92 4.53
N LEU A 454 -15.05 27.01 3.57
CA LEU A 454 -15.58 25.66 3.81
C LEU A 454 -14.51 24.69 4.35
N LYS A 455 -13.31 24.70 3.77
CA LYS A 455 -12.27 23.68 3.95
C LYS A 455 -10.88 24.24 4.30
N GLY A 456 -10.68 25.56 4.39
CA GLY A 456 -9.34 26.16 4.56
C GLY A 456 -8.60 25.69 5.82
N LYS A 457 -9.32 25.37 6.90
CA LYS A 457 -8.73 24.74 8.11
C LYS A 457 -8.31 23.29 7.91
N ALA A 458 -8.85 22.63 6.89
CA ALA A 458 -8.67 21.21 6.59
C ALA A 458 -7.75 20.96 5.38
N ILE A 459 -7.57 21.93 4.48
CA ILE A 459 -6.74 21.79 3.26
C ILE A 459 -5.57 22.78 3.20
N GLY A 460 -5.54 23.74 4.12
CA GLY A 460 -4.61 24.87 4.06
C GLY A 460 -3.15 24.48 4.24
N HIS A 461 -2.85 23.35 4.90
CA HIS A 461 -1.48 22.90 5.06
C HIS A 461 -0.97 22.29 3.76
N TYR A 462 -1.77 21.43 3.12
CA TYR A 462 -1.46 20.89 1.78
C TYR A 462 -1.26 22.00 0.77
N THR A 463 -2.20 22.96 0.66
CA THR A 463 -2.10 24.00 -0.36
C THR A 463 -0.86 24.87 -0.19
N GLN A 464 -0.38 25.07 1.05
CA GLN A 464 0.87 25.77 1.29
C GLN A 464 2.09 24.95 0.87
N MET A 465 2.11 23.64 1.13
CA MET A 465 3.19 22.77 0.68
C MET A 465 3.23 22.63 -0.85
N ALA A 466 2.07 22.57 -1.49
CA ALA A 466 1.89 22.44 -2.93
C ALA A 466 2.00 23.76 -3.71
N TRP A 467 2.21 24.88 -3.02
CA TRP A 467 2.19 26.21 -3.65
C TRP A 467 3.37 26.40 -4.61
N ASP A 468 3.12 26.53 -5.92
CA ASP A 468 4.20 26.47 -6.94
C ASP A 468 5.29 27.54 -6.74
N ARG A 469 4.89 28.75 -6.36
CA ARG A 469 5.78 29.91 -6.16
C ARG A 469 6.46 29.94 -4.80
N THR A 470 6.11 29.06 -3.86
CA THR A 470 6.80 28.97 -2.57
C THR A 470 8.03 28.09 -2.75
N TYR A 471 9.21 28.64 -2.45
CA TYR A 471 10.49 27.96 -2.70
C TYR A 471 11.47 28.04 -1.52
N ARG A 472 11.11 28.68 -0.41
CA ARG A 472 11.91 28.69 0.82
C ARG A 472 11.16 28.03 1.95
N LEU A 473 11.86 27.17 2.70
CA LEU A 473 11.32 26.42 3.83
C LEU A 473 12.23 26.59 5.05
N GLY A 474 11.66 26.75 6.23
CA GLY A 474 12.40 26.62 7.48
C GLY A 474 11.48 26.23 8.62
N CYS A 475 11.91 25.26 9.44
CA CYS A 475 11.05 24.66 10.46
C CYS A 475 11.71 24.70 11.85
N GLY A 476 10.90 24.85 12.89
CA GLY A 476 11.31 24.81 14.28
C GLY A 476 10.56 23.74 15.05
N ILE A 477 11.24 23.14 16.03
CA ILE A 477 10.73 22.04 16.85
C ILE A 477 10.89 22.39 18.33
N ALA A 478 9.84 22.23 19.11
CA ALA A 478 9.88 22.47 20.55
C ALA A 478 9.20 21.34 21.33
N ASN A 479 9.86 20.87 22.39
CA ASN A 479 9.26 19.99 23.38
C ASN A 479 8.65 20.86 24.49
N CYS A 480 7.34 21.01 24.44
CA CYS A 480 6.56 21.82 25.37
C CYS A 480 6.01 20.98 26.52
N PRO A 481 5.60 21.59 27.65
CA PRO A 481 5.13 20.84 28.83
C PRO A 481 3.95 19.90 28.59
N LYS A 482 3.15 20.14 27.53
CA LYS A 482 1.94 19.36 27.21
C LYS A 482 1.91 18.80 25.79
N MET A 483 2.92 19.11 24.97
CA MET A 483 2.95 18.72 23.57
C MET A 483 4.37 18.80 23.01
N SER A 484 4.69 17.99 22.01
CA SER A 484 5.78 18.29 21.09
C SER A 484 5.24 18.99 19.86
N TYR A 485 5.92 20.03 19.42
CA TYR A 485 5.37 21.04 18.54
C TYR A 485 6.31 21.31 17.36
N VAL A 486 5.75 21.26 16.15
CA VAL A 486 6.43 21.57 14.89
C VAL A 486 5.78 22.79 14.27
N VAL A 487 6.62 23.72 13.84
CA VAL A 487 6.22 24.93 13.11
C VAL A 487 7.07 24.98 11.85
N CYS A 488 6.46 25.07 10.66
CA CYS A 488 7.18 25.32 9.42
C CYS A 488 6.73 26.63 8.80
N HIS A 489 7.70 27.45 8.38
CA HIS A 489 7.49 28.71 7.68
C HIS A 489 7.87 28.56 6.20
N TYR A 490 7.10 29.25 5.36
CA TYR A 490 7.17 29.11 3.90
C TYR A 490 7.33 30.48 3.23
N GLY A 491 8.31 30.62 2.34
CA GLY A 491 8.63 31.88 1.67
C GLY A 491 8.65 31.76 0.14
N PRO A 492 8.02 32.69 -0.61
CA PRO A 492 6.95 33.59 -0.16
C PRO A 492 5.70 32.83 0.31
N ALA A 493 4.81 33.52 1.04
CA ALA A 493 3.53 32.97 1.49
C ALA A 493 2.64 32.51 0.32
N GLY A 494 2.12 31.29 0.45
CA GLY A 494 1.10 30.73 -0.43
C GLY A 494 -0.31 31.06 0.06
N ASN A 495 -1.25 30.16 -0.18
CA ASN A 495 -2.65 30.24 0.28
C ASN A 495 -3.34 31.58 -0.05
N ARG A 496 -3.02 32.15 -1.21
CA ARG A 496 -3.63 33.39 -1.70
C ARG A 496 -4.98 33.06 -2.30
N LYS A 497 -6.05 33.58 -1.70
CA LYS A 497 -7.42 33.40 -2.22
C LYS A 497 -7.52 33.91 -3.67
N ASN A 498 -8.32 33.24 -4.49
CA ASN A 498 -8.52 33.48 -5.92
C ASN A 498 -7.30 33.20 -6.82
N ASN A 499 -6.23 32.60 -6.28
CA ASN A 499 -5.12 32.14 -7.08
C ASN A 499 -5.15 30.61 -7.19
N LYS A 500 -4.54 30.09 -8.25
CA LYS A 500 -4.23 28.66 -8.34
C LYS A 500 -3.19 28.27 -7.30
N ILE A 501 -3.31 27.05 -6.78
CA ILE A 501 -2.29 26.47 -5.88
C ILE A 501 -0.99 26.26 -6.67
N TYR A 502 -1.11 25.77 -7.90
CA TYR A 502 -0.04 25.67 -8.89
C TYR A 502 -0.62 25.79 -10.30
N GLU A 503 0.19 26.24 -11.26
CA GLU A 503 -0.23 26.22 -12.66
C GLU A 503 -0.31 24.78 -13.21
N ILE A 504 -1.48 24.44 -13.75
CA ILE A 504 -1.75 23.15 -14.37
C ILE A 504 -1.08 23.09 -15.74
N GLY A 505 -0.32 22.04 -15.99
CA GLY A 505 0.30 21.77 -17.27
C GLY A 505 1.27 20.60 -17.19
N ASP A 506 1.91 20.27 -18.32
CA ASP A 506 2.91 19.22 -18.32
C ASP A 506 4.17 19.64 -17.54
N PRO A 507 4.77 18.73 -16.76
CA PRO A 507 5.97 18.99 -15.99
C PRO A 507 7.12 19.43 -16.88
N CYS A 508 8.06 20.21 -16.32
CA CYS A 508 9.23 20.65 -17.07
C CYS A 508 10.05 19.45 -17.57
N GLU A 509 10.51 19.55 -18.82
CA GLU A 509 11.47 18.63 -19.45
C GLU A 509 12.72 19.36 -19.97
N ILE A 510 12.60 20.66 -20.23
CA ILE A 510 13.67 21.58 -20.61
C ILE A 510 13.58 22.88 -19.79
N ASP A 511 14.65 23.66 -19.78
CA ASP A 511 14.73 24.88 -18.97
C ASP A 511 13.70 25.94 -19.40
N ASP A 512 13.34 25.98 -20.69
CA ASP A 512 12.33 26.90 -21.24
C ASP A 512 10.89 26.64 -20.72
N ASP A 513 10.63 25.46 -20.13
CA ASP A 513 9.33 25.14 -19.51
C ASP A 513 9.18 25.82 -18.14
N CYS A 514 10.29 26.24 -17.54
CA CYS A 514 10.36 26.79 -16.21
C CYS A 514 10.24 28.33 -16.19
N PRO A 515 9.78 28.93 -15.08
CA PRO A 515 9.75 30.39 -14.94
C PRO A 515 11.12 31.03 -15.13
N ILE A 516 11.14 32.28 -15.62
CA ILE A 516 12.37 33.06 -15.81
C ILE A 516 13.21 33.07 -14.51
N GLY A 517 14.48 32.70 -14.64
CA GLY A 517 15.42 32.60 -13.52
C GLY A 517 15.42 31.23 -12.82
N THR A 518 14.83 30.21 -13.45
CA THR A 518 14.87 28.82 -12.99
C THR A 518 15.17 27.86 -14.12
N ASP A 519 15.84 26.75 -13.80
CA ASP A 519 16.22 25.67 -14.73
C ASP A 519 15.45 24.39 -14.40
N CYS A 520 15.26 23.47 -15.35
CA CYS A 520 14.50 22.25 -15.09
C CYS A 520 15.40 21.11 -14.56
N GLU A 521 15.11 20.64 -13.34
CA GLU A 521 15.69 19.40 -12.82
C GLU A 521 14.87 18.19 -13.33
N LYS A 522 15.24 17.66 -14.49
CA LYS A 522 14.48 16.61 -15.21
C LYS A 522 14.16 15.36 -14.38
N THR A 523 15.00 15.01 -13.41
CA THR A 523 14.79 13.82 -12.56
C THR A 523 13.58 14.00 -11.65
N THR A 524 13.37 15.20 -11.12
CA THR A 524 12.25 15.53 -10.22
C THR A 524 11.13 16.26 -10.92
N SER A 525 11.35 16.77 -12.14
CA SER A 525 10.41 17.63 -12.85
C SER A 525 10.08 18.90 -12.06
N LEU A 526 11.06 19.43 -11.33
CA LEU A 526 10.95 20.66 -10.57
C LEU A 526 11.86 21.74 -11.16
N CYS A 527 11.39 22.99 -11.12
CA CYS A 527 12.17 24.14 -11.52
C CYS A 527 13.09 24.57 -10.37
N VAL A 528 14.41 24.56 -10.57
CA VAL A 528 15.42 24.97 -9.58
C VAL A 528 15.85 26.41 -9.82
N ILE A 529 16.12 27.19 -8.78
CA ILE A 529 16.62 28.56 -8.97
C ILE A 529 17.99 28.51 -9.66
N SER A 530 18.12 29.17 -10.82
CA SER A 530 19.37 29.22 -11.57
C SER A 530 20.43 29.95 -10.72
N LYS A 531 21.63 29.37 -10.62
CA LYS A 531 22.73 29.92 -9.80
C LYS A 531 23.56 30.97 -10.51
#